data_AF-A0A534R2Z9-F1
#
_entry.id   AF-A0A534R2Z9-F1
#
_cell.length_a   1.000
_cell.length_b   1.000
_cell.length_c   1.000
_cell.angle_alpha   90.00
_cell.angle_beta   90.00
_cell.angle_gamma   90.00
#
_symmetry.space_group_name_H-M   'P 1'
#
loop_
_entity.id
_entity.type
_entity.pdbx_description
1 polymer ?
#
loop_
_entity_poly.entity_id
_entity_poly.type
_entity_poly.pdbx_seq_one_letter_code
_entity_poly.pdbx_strand_id
1 'polypeptide(L)'
;MARLLRAPLVHFVALGAALLAVRSRLETGPAPRPSLMIRGADVARLAEAWTEEHGAPPDAAAMRRLVDAAIDEEVLYREALARGFDLQDGAVRERLVRLGSFVSEETARDRAALEREARRLGLERSDLVIRRHLVEMMRLAAGQVSERDLPSEAELAAYLARHAGEFAEPARVRLTHVYFAADARGERAATDALAVLGELASAGSEAGAERGDGFVRGSEFTGSRNELARVFGPGFAAAVDRAPERTWVGPL
;
A
#
# COMPACT_ATOMS: atom_id res chain seq x y z
N MET A 1 36.21 -43.43 11.61
CA MET A 1 35.80 -42.66 10.41
C MET A 1 35.48 -43.52 9.18
N ALA A 2 36.29 -44.52 8.82
CA ALA A 2 36.09 -45.32 7.58
C ALA A 2 34.77 -46.15 7.48
N ARG A 3 34.08 -46.40 8.61
CA ARG A 3 32.82 -47.17 8.62
C ARG A 3 31.59 -46.33 8.22
N LEU A 4 31.62 -45.03 8.48
CA LEU A 4 30.58 -44.08 8.08
C LEU A 4 30.59 -43.85 6.55
N LEU A 5 31.78 -43.82 5.95
CA LEU A 5 31.96 -43.68 4.51
C LEU A 5 31.44 -44.88 3.68
N ARG A 6 31.19 -46.03 4.31
CA ARG A 6 30.59 -47.21 3.66
C ARG A 6 29.08 -47.34 3.88
N ALA A 7 28.48 -46.43 4.65
CA ALA A 7 27.05 -46.46 4.88
C ALA A 7 26.31 -46.07 3.58
N PRO A 8 25.27 -46.81 3.16
CA PRO A 8 24.48 -46.48 1.97
C PRO A 8 23.89 -45.07 2.01
N LEU A 9 23.58 -44.59 3.21
CA LEU A 9 23.01 -43.28 3.44
C LEU A 9 23.98 -42.13 3.10
N VAL A 10 25.27 -42.31 3.36
CA VAL A 10 26.31 -41.31 3.01
C VAL A 10 26.48 -41.21 1.49
N HIS A 11 26.36 -42.34 0.78
CA HIS A 11 26.39 -42.35 -0.68
C HIS A 11 25.17 -41.63 -1.25
N PHE A 12 23.97 -41.89 -0.70
CA PHE A 12 22.74 -41.22 -1.15
C PHE A 12 22.82 -39.70 -0.96
N VAL A 13 23.28 -39.24 0.21
CA VAL A 13 23.47 -37.79 0.48
C VAL A 13 24.55 -37.19 -0.43
N ALA A 14 25.68 -37.89 -0.63
CA ALA A 14 26.74 -37.41 -1.51
C ALA A 14 26.28 -37.34 -2.97
N LEU A 15 25.52 -38.33 -3.44
CA LEU A 15 24.96 -38.34 -4.79
C LEU A 15 23.93 -37.21 -4.95
N GLY A 16 23.06 -37.00 -3.96
CA GLY A 16 22.10 -35.90 -3.94
C GLY A 16 22.79 -34.53 -3.96
N ALA A 17 23.83 -34.34 -3.15
CA ALA A 17 24.63 -33.12 -3.13
C ALA A 17 25.36 -32.89 -4.46
N ALA A 18 25.91 -33.94 -5.06
CA ALA A 18 26.52 -33.87 -6.39
C ALA A 18 25.50 -33.49 -7.46
N LEU A 19 24.30 -34.09 -7.43
CA LEU A 19 23.21 -33.77 -8.36
C LEU A 19 22.75 -32.32 -8.20
N LEU A 20 22.63 -31.83 -6.96
CA LEU A 20 22.28 -30.43 -6.66
C LEU A 20 23.37 -29.45 -7.13
N ALA A 21 24.64 -29.79 -6.95
CA ALA A 21 25.77 -28.97 -7.42
C ALA A 21 25.90 -28.96 -8.95
N VAL A 22 25.54 -30.06 -9.61
CA VAL A 22 25.45 -30.12 -11.08
C VAL A 22 24.26 -29.29 -11.56
N ARG A 23 23.08 -29.45 -10.93
CA ARG A 23 21.88 -28.65 -11.26
C ARG A 23 22.13 -27.15 -11.10
N SER A 24 22.76 -26.73 -10.00
CA SER A 24 23.05 -25.31 -9.75
C SER A 24 24.04 -24.70 -10.74
N ARG A 25 24.92 -25.52 -11.35
CA ARG A 25 25.84 -25.07 -12.40
C ARG A 25 25.23 -25.13 -13.81
N LEU A 26 24.22 -25.97 -14.03
CA LEU A 26 23.49 -26.06 -15.29
C LEU A 26 22.37 -25.01 -15.39
N GLU A 27 21.75 -24.61 -14.28
CA GLU A 27 20.80 -23.49 -14.20
C GLU A 27 21.55 -22.15 -14.16
N THR A 28 22.18 -21.79 -15.29
CA THR A 28 22.79 -20.47 -15.47
C THR A 28 21.70 -19.42 -15.73
N GLY A 29 21.40 -18.64 -14.70
CA GLY A 29 20.59 -17.42 -14.79
C GLY A 29 19.07 -17.66 -14.88
N PRO A 30 18.26 -16.65 -14.53
CA PRO A 30 16.82 -16.73 -14.75
C PRO A 30 16.56 -17.03 -16.23
N ALA A 31 15.70 -18.01 -16.50
CA ALA A 31 15.29 -18.33 -17.87
C ALA A 31 14.88 -17.04 -18.59
N PRO A 32 15.25 -16.87 -19.88
CA PRO A 32 14.89 -15.68 -20.63
C PRO A 32 13.37 -15.46 -20.51
N ARG A 33 12.99 -14.34 -19.88
CA ARG A 33 11.58 -14.03 -19.64
C ARG A 33 10.90 -13.99 -21.01
N PRO A 34 9.90 -14.85 -21.28
CA PRO A 34 9.23 -14.87 -22.57
C PRO A 34 8.69 -13.47 -22.86
N SER A 35 9.01 -12.93 -24.04
CA SER A 35 8.61 -11.58 -24.43
C SER A 35 7.09 -11.43 -24.31
N LEU A 36 6.66 -10.40 -23.59
CA LEU A 36 5.26 -10.04 -23.43
C LEU A 36 4.87 -9.17 -24.64
N MET A 37 4.12 -9.73 -25.59
CA MET A 37 3.69 -9.03 -26.79
C MET A 37 2.22 -8.65 -26.65
N ILE A 38 1.96 -7.42 -26.21
CA ILE A 38 0.65 -6.78 -26.44
C ILE A 38 0.62 -6.33 -27.90
N ARG A 39 -0.29 -6.90 -28.68
CA ARG A 39 -0.44 -6.54 -30.10
C ARG A 39 -1.18 -5.22 -30.23
N GLY A 40 -0.99 -4.50 -31.33
CA GLY A 40 -1.77 -3.28 -31.62
C GLY A 40 -3.28 -3.51 -31.62
N ALA A 41 -3.72 -4.72 -31.99
CA ALA A 41 -5.12 -5.14 -31.92
C ALA A 41 -5.66 -5.24 -30.49
N ASP A 42 -4.81 -5.52 -29.49
CA ASP A 42 -5.21 -5.58 -28.09
C ASP A 42 -5.46 -4.16 -27.54
N VAL A 43 -4.61 -3.20 -27.94
CA VAL A 43 -4.78 -1.77 -27.62
C VAL A 43 -6.07 -1.21 -28.21
N ALA A 44 -6.40 -1.58 -29.46
CA ALA A 44 -7.65 -1.16 -30.09
C ALA A 44 -8.89 -1.66 -29.32
N ARG A 45 -8.90 -2.94 -28.91
CA ARG A 45 -10.00 -3.51 -28.10
C ARG A 45 -10.16 -2.83 -26.74
N LEU A 46 -9.05 -2.46 -26.08
CA LEU A 46 -9.09 -1.71 -24.82
C LEU A 46 -9.72 -0.33 -25.03
N ALA A 47 -9.38 0.35 -26.14
CA ALA A 47 -9.96 1.64 -26.49
C ALA A 47 -11.47 1.54 -26.79
N GLU A 48 -11.89 0.51 -27.52
CA GLU A 48 -13.29 0.22 -27.83
C GLU A 48 -14.09 -0.03 -26.56
N ALA A 49 -13.63 -0.95 -25.69
CA ALA A 49 -14.30 -1.26 -24.43
C ALA A 49 -14.43 -0.03 -23.52
N TRP A 50 -13.38 0.80 -23.43
CA TRP A 50 -13.44 2.07 -22.70
C TRP A 50 -14.50 3.01 -23.28
N THR A 51 -14.54 3.14 -24.60
CA THR A 51 -15.46 4.04 -25.30
C THR A 51 -16.91 3.58 -25.14
N GLU A 52 -17.17 2.27 -25.16
CA GLU A 52 -18.48 1.68 -24.89
C GLU A 52 -18.95 2.01 -23.46
N GLU A 53 -18.06 1.96 -22.48
CA GLU A 53 -18.38 2.21 -21.07
C GLU A 53 -18.50 3.72 -20.74
N HIS A 54 -17.62 4.56 -21.29
CA HIS A 54 -17.48 5.98 -20.92
C HIS A 54 -18.04 6.95 -21.96
N GLY A 55 -18.45 6.46 -23.13
CA GLY A 55 -19.03 7.25 -24.23
C GLY A 55 -18.04 8.08 -25.05
N ALA A 56 -16.75 8.05 -24.72
CA ALA A 56 -15.69 8.79 -25.42
C ALA A 56 -14.37 8.01 -25.39
N PRO A 57 -13.48 8.17 -26.40
CA PRO A 57 -12.19 7.49 -26.43
C PRO A 57 -11.29 7.93 -25.27
N PRO A 58 -10.42 7.03 -24.77
CA PRO A 58 -9.51 7.35 -23.68
C PRO A 58 -8.48 8.39 -24.12
N ASP A 59 -8.19 9.35 -23.25
CA ASP A 59 -7.05 10.25 -23.46
C ASP A 59 -5.71 9.49 -23.33
N ALA A 60 -4.59 10.17 -23.62
CA ALA A 60 -3.28 9.52 -23.58
C ALA A 60 -2.90 8.97 -22.20
N ALA A 61 -3.36 9.59 -21.11
CA ALA A 61 -3.07 9.12 -19.76
C ALA A 61 -3.94 7.91 -19.37
N ALA A 62 -5.22 7.94 -19.72
CA ALA A 62 -6.15 6.84 -19.57
C ALA A 62 -5.70 5.62 -20.39
N MET A 63 -5.28 5.84 -21.65
CA MET A 63 -4.76 4.78 -22.50
C MET A 63 -3.53 4.10 -21.89
N ARG A 64 -2.58 4.87 -21.33
CA ARG A 64 -1.42 4.29 -20.63
C ARG A 64 -1.85 3.40 -19.47
N ARG A 65 -2.77 3.87 -18.62
CA ARG A 65 -3.29 3.07 -17.49
C ARG A 65 -3.97 1.78 -17.95
N LEU A 66 -4.73 1.82 -19.05
CA LEU A 66 -5.37 0.62 -19.62
C LEU A 66 -4.34 -0.38 -20.13
N VAL A 67 -3.30 0.10 -20.82
CA VAL A 67 -2.21 -0.74 -21.29
C VAL A 67 -1.44 -1.34 -20.12
N ASP A 68 -1.08 -0.53 -19.11
CA ASP A 68 -0.36 -1.00 -17.92
C ASP A 68 -1.18 -2.08 -17.18
N ALA A 69 -2.48 -1.86 -16.98
CA ALA A 69 -3.35 -2.85 -16.36
C ALA A 69 -3.46 -4.15 -17.17
N ALA A 70 -3.49 -4.06 -18.50
CA ALA A 70 -3.51 -5.23 -19.38
C ALA A 70 -2.18 -5.99 -19.36
N ILE A 71 -1.04 -5.29 -19.25
CA ILE A 71 0.28 -5.90 -19.04
C ILE A 71 0.28 -6.67 -17.72
N ASP A 72 -0.15 -6.04 -16.64
CA ASP A 72 -0.18 -6.65 -15.31
C ASP A 72 -1.05 -7.91 -15.30
N GLU A 73 -2.23 -7.87 -15.92
CA GLU A 73 -3.10 -9.04 -16.05
C GLU A 73 -2.43 -10.18 -16.83
N GLU A 74 -1.77 -9.88 -17.95
CA GLU A 74 -1.06 -10.90 -18.74
C GLU A 74 0.14 -11.49 -17.98
N VAL A 75 0.88 -10.66 -17.22
CA VAL A 75 1.96 -11.14 -16.35
C VAL A 75 1.42 -12.09 -15.30
N LEU A 76 0.36 -11.69 -14.58
CA LEU A 76 -0.26 -12.51 -13.54
C LEU A 76 -0.80 -13.83 -14.09
N TYR A 77 -1.46 -13.79 -15.25
CA TYR A 77 -1.97 -14.99 -15.90
C TYR A 77 -0.85 -15.96 -16.27
N ARG A 78 0.23 -15.47 -16.91
CA ARG A 78 1.38 -16.31 -17.29
C ARG A 78 2.06 -16.91 -16.08
N GLU A 79 2.19 -16.13 -15.02
CA GLU A 79 2.83 -16.58 -13.79
C GLU A 79 1.96 -17.61 -13.06
N ALA A 80 0.63 -17.47 -13.09
CA ALA A 80 -0.29 -18.48 -12.58
C ALA A 80 -0.12 -19.83 -13.30
N LEU A 81 0.03 -19.80 -14.62
CA LEU A 81 0.32 -21.00 -15.43
C LEU A 81 1.72 -21.57 -15.12
N ALA A 82 2.73 -20.72 -14.97
CA ALA A 82 4.09 -21.15 -14.63
C ALA A 82 4.14 -21.85 -13.25
N ARG A 83 3.28 -21.43 -12.31
CA ARG A 83 3.07 -22.08 -11.01
C ARG A 83 2.13 -23.28 -11.06
N GLY A 84 1.53 -23.60 -12.20
CA GLY A 84 0.65 -24.75 -12.40
C GLY A 84 -0.72 -24.62 -11.72
N PHE A 85 -1.21 -23.39 -11.48
CA PHE A 85 -2.50 -23.17 -10.84
C PHE A 85 -3.67 -23.76 -11.66
N ASP A 86 -3.55 -23.81 -12.98
CA ASP A 86 -4.53 -24.43 -13.89
C ASP A 86 -4.63 -25.96 -13.78
N LEU A 87 -3.59 -26.59 -13.23
CA LEU A 87 -3.52 -28.05 -13.01
C LEU A 87 -3.99 -28.43 -11.61
N GLN A 88 -3.68 -27.58 -10.63
CA GLN A 88 -3.91 -27.86 -9.20
C GLN A 88 -5.31 -27.42 -8.73
N ASP A 89 -5.87 -26.38 -9.34
CA ASP A 89 -7.12 -25.76 -8.90
C ASP A 89 -8.37 -26.58 -9.26
N GLY A 90 -9.23 -26.81 -8.26
CA GLY A 90 -10.47 -27.57 -8.42
C GLY A 90 -11.50 -26.86 -9.31
N ALA A 91 -11.66 -25.55 -9.20
CA ALA A 91 -12.62 -24.77 -9.97
C ALA A 91 -12.25 -24.74 -11.46
N VAL A 92 -10.96 -24.65 -11.79
CA VAL A 92 -10.46 -24.78 -13.16
C VAL A 92 -10.79 -26.15 -13.74
N ARG A 93 -10.54 -27.24 -12.98
CA ARG A 93 -10.90 -28.60 -13.43
C ARG A 93 -12.40 -28.77 -13.63
N GLU A 94 -13.23 -28.27 -12.70
CA GLU A 94 -14.69 -28.27 -12.85
C GLU A 94 -15.14 -27.52 -14.11
N ARG A 95 -14.53 -26.36 -14.37
CA ARG A 95 -14.82 -25.56 -15.56
C ARG A 95 -14.44 -26.29 -16.84
N LEU A 96 -13.27 -26.95 -16.87
CA LEU A 96 -12.82 -27.73 -18.03
C LEU A 96 -13.73 -28.93 -18.31
N VAL A 97 -14.17 -29.65 -17.28
CA VAL A 97 -15.15 -30.74 -17.44
C VAL A 97 -16.44 -30.22 -18.06
N ARG A 98 -16.93 -29.07 -17.58
CA ARG A 98 -18.14 -28.45 -18.12
C ARG A 98 -17.95 -28.04 -19.58
N LEU A 99 -16.83 -27.41 -19.92
CA LEU A 99 -16.52 -27.04 -21.30
C LEU A 99 -16.40 -28.27 -22.20
N GLY A 100 -15.71 -29.32 -21.73
CA GLY A 100 -15.61 -30.60 -22.42
C GLY A 100 -16.97 -31.24 -22.69
N SER A 101 -17.93 -31.11 -21.78
CA SER A 101 -19.30 -31.64 -21.98
C SER A 101 -20.08 -30.92 -23.08
N PHE A 102 -19.74 -29.68 -23.41
CA PHE A 102 -20.37 -28.95 -24.51
C PHE A 102 -19.76 -29.29 -25.88
N VAL A 103 -18.47 -29.66 -25.89
CA VAL A 103 -17.75 -29.93 -27.14
C VAL A 103 -17.72 -31.42 -27.49
N SER A 104 -17.82 -32.30 -26.50
CA SER A 104 -17.87 -33.74 -26.75
C SER A 104 -19.22 -34.17 -27.31
N GLU A 105 -19.18 -34.95 -28.39
CA GLU A 105 -20.30 -35.79 -28.78
C GLU A 105 -20.55 -36.88 -27.70
N GLU A 106 -21.75 -37.43 -27.68
CA GLU A 106 -22.45 -38.26 -26.65
C GLU A 106 -21.66 -39.44 -26.00
N THR A 107 -20.41 -39.66 -26.39
CA THR A 107 -19.53 -40.77 -26.00
C THR A 107 -18.68 -40.54 -24.75
N ALA A 108 -18.36 -39.31 -24.35
CA ALA A 108 -17.58 -39.04 -23.15
C ALA A 108 -18.47 -38.92 -21.90
N ARG A 109 -18.83 -40.05 -21.28
CA ARG A 109 -19.56 -40.05 -19.99
C ARG A 109 -18.65 -39.89 -18.77
N ASP A 110 -17.36 -40.17 -18.93
CA ASP A 110 -16.41 -40.06 -17.83
C ASP A 110 -15.83 -38.65 -17.73
N ARG A 111 -15.83 -38.12 -16.51
CA ARG A 111 -15.36 -36.79 -16.16
C ARG A 111 -13.90 -36.56 -16.56
N ALA A 112 -13.04 -37.56 -16.36
CA ALA A 112 -11.63 -37.46 -16.73
C ALA A 112 -11.43 -37.41 -18.25
N ALA A 113 -12.31 -38.07 -19.03
CA ALA A 113 -12.30 -37.97 -20.48
C ALA A 113 -12.70 -36.56 -20.96
N LEU A 114 -13.73 -35.97 -20.37
CA LEU A 114 -14.16 -34.60 -20.66
C LEU A 114 -13.08 -33.57 -20.35
N GLU A 115 -12.38 -33.70 -19.22
CA GLU A 115 -11.27 -32.81 -18.88
C GLU A 115 -10.12 -32.94 -19.89
N ARG A 116 -9.69 -34.16 -20.22
CA ARG A 116 -8.63 -34.40 -21.21
C ARG A 116 -9.00 -33.83 -22.57
N GLU A 117 -10.26 -33.94 -22.97
CA GLU A 117 -10.75 -33.40 -24.23
C GLU A 117 -10.71 -31.87 -24.22
N ALA A 118 -11.21 -31.23 -23.16
CA ALA A 118 -11.14 -29.78 -23.01
C ALA A 118 -9.70 -29.26 -23.08
N ARG A 119 -8.75 -29.97 -22.44
CA ARG A 119 -7.32 -29.65 -22.50
C ARG A 119 -6.70 -29.90 -23.86
N ARG A 120 -7.11 -30.96 -24.56
CA ARG A 120 -6.68 -31.25 -25.95
C ARG A 120 -7.05 -30.09 -26.88
N LEU A 121 -8.19 -29.48 -26.64
CA LEU A 121 -8.70 -28.32 -27.39
C LEU A 121 -8.14 -26.98 -26.89
N GLY A 122 -7.32 -26.97 -25.83
CA GLY A 122 -6.72 -25.75 -25.28
C GLY A 122 -7.71 -24.81 -24.59
N LEU A 123 -8.84 -25.33 -24.10
CA LEU A 123 -9.91 -24.52 -23.51
C LEU A 123 -9.49 -23.82 -22.21
N GLU A 124 -8.45 -24.33 -21.53
CA GLU A 124 -7.83 -23.69 -20.37
C GLU A 124 -7.14 -22.36 -20.71
N ARG A 125 -6.81 -22.13 -21.99
CA ARG A 125 -6.17 -20.89 -22.47
C ARG A 125 -7.13 -19.94 -23.14
N SER A 126 -8.21 -20.45 -23.73
CA SER A 126 -9.19 -19.63 -24.46
C SER A 126 -10.40 -19.22 -23.62
N ASP A 127 -10.69 -19.90 -22.51
CA ASP A 127 -11.83 -19.55 -21.65
C ASP A 127 -11.51 -18.36 -20.72
N LEU A 128 -12.26 -17.27 -20.89
CA LEU A 128 -12.08 -16.04 -20.11
C LEU A 128 -12.37 -16.22 -18.61
N VAL A 129 -13.22 -17.18 -18.22
CA VAL A 129 -13.52 -17.45 -16.81
C VAL A 129 -12.31 -18.10 -16.15
N ILE A 130 -11.70 -19.10 -16.81
CA ILE A 130 -10.45 -19.72 -16.35
C ILE A 130 -9.33 -18.68 -16.28
N ARG A 131 -9.18 -17.85 -17.31
CA ARG A 131 -8.16 -16.78 -17.32
C ARG A 131 -8.32 -15.83 -16.13
N ARG A 132 -9.52 -15.29 -15.90
CA ARG A 132 -9.81 -14.38 -14.78
C ARG A 132 -9.56 -15.04 -13.43
N HIS A 133 -10.00 -16.28 -13.25
CA HIS A 133 -9.77 -17.06 -12.02
C HIS A 133 -8.28 -17.23 -11.72
N LEU A 134 -7.47 -17.57 -12.73
CA LEU A 134 -6.02 -17.72 -12.57
C LEU A 134 -5.32 -16.40 -12.21
N VAL A 135 -5.74 -15.29 -12.81
CA VAL A 135 -5.25 -13.96 -12.45
C VAL A 135 -5.58 -13.63 -11.00
N GLU A 136 -6.80 -13.88 -10.56
CA GLU A 136 -7.23 -13.62 -9.18
C GLU A 136 -6.42 -14.46 -8.17
N MET A 137 -6.25 -15.75 -8.44
CA MET A 137 -5.39 -16.63 -7.64
C MET A 137 -3.96 -16.10 -7.54
N MET A 138 -3.39 -15.62 -8.66
CA MET A 138 -2.04 -15.05 -8.64
C MET A 138 -1.99 -13.72 -7.90
N ARG A 139 -3.01 -12.86 -7.98
CA ARG A 139 -3.08 -11.63 -7.17
C ARG A 139 -3.07 -11.94 -5.67
N LEU A 140 -3.87 -12.92 -5.25
CA LEU A 140 -3.90 -13.37 -3.86
C LEU A 140 -2.54 -13.93 -3.42
N ALA A 141 -1.93 -14.76 -4.26
CA ALA A 141 -0.60 -15.31 -3.99
C ALA A 141 0.49 -14.24 -3.93
N ALA A 142 0.45 -13.23 -4.80
CA ALA A 142 1.41 -12.12 -4.82
C ALA A 142 1.22 -11.16 -3.64
N GLY A 143 -0.01 -11.01 -3.13
CA GLY A 143 -0.29 -10.24 -1.92
C GLY A 143 0.28 -10.86 -0.64
N GLN A 144 0.65 -12.15 -0.66
CA GLN A 144 1.37 -12.81 0.41
C GLN A 144 2.88 -12.60 0.21
N VAL A 145 3.36 -11.39 0.54
CA VAL A 145 4.81 -11.08 0.52
C VAL A 145 5.50 -12.02 1.52
N SER A 146 6.52 -12.75 1.06
CA SER A 146 7.31 -13.60 1.97
C SER A 146 8.00 -12.72 3.00
N GLU A 147 8.20 -13.21 4.24
CA GLU A 147 9.05 -12.53 5.23
C GLU A 147 10.46 -12.23 4.67
N ARG A 148 10.92 -13.04 3.71
CA ARG A 148 12.20 -12.83 3.00
C ARG A 148 12.21 -11.63 2.06
N ASP A 149 11.05 -11.21 1.58
CA ASP A 149 10.89 -10.11 0.62
C ASP A 149 10.52 -8.79 1.32
N LEU A 150 10.34 -8.81 2.65
CA LEU A 150 10.15 -7.61 3.46
C LEU A 150 11.48 -6.86 3.63
N PRO A 151 11.48 -5.51 3.64
CA PRO A 151 12.67 -4.74 3.97
C PRO A 151 13.20 -5.11 5.35
N SER A 152 14.51 -5.31 5.45
CA SER A 152 15.19 -5.56 6.71
C SER A 152 15.17 -4.33 7.63
N GLU A 153 15.37 -4.54 8.93
CA GLU A 153 15.48 -3.46 9.91
C GLU A 153 16.54 -2.42 9.53
N ALA A 154 17.66 -2.86 8.94
CA ALA A 154 18.72 -1.97 8.46
C ALA A 154 18.26 -1.08 7.30
N GLU A 155 17.47 -1.64 6.37
CA GLU A 155 16.90 -0.88 5.25
C GLU A 155 15.84 0.11 5.72
N LEU A 156 15.00 -0.29 6.68
CA LEU A 156 14.01 0.58 7.31
C LEU A 156 14.69 1.74 8.05
N ALA A 157 15.73 1.47 8.84
CA ALA A 157 16.50 2.49 9.53
C ALA A 157 17.17 3.47 8.54
N ALA A 158 17.75 2.96 7.44
CA ALA A 158 18.35 3.79 6.40
C ALA A 158 17.30 4.61 5.63
N TYR A 159 16.09 4.07 5.46
CA TYR A 159 14.98 4.81 4.86
C TYR A 159 14.49 5.92 5.79
N LEU A 160 14.24 5.60 7.07
CA LEU A 160 13.84 6.56 8.09
C LEU A 160 14.85 7.68 8.23
N ALA A 161 16.16 7.37 8.26
CA ALA A 161 17.21 8.39 8.34
C ALA A 161 17.19 9.34 7.12
N ARG A 162 16.92 8.82 5.92
CA ARG A 162 16.84 9.63 4.69
C ARG A 162 15.57 10.48 4.60
N HIS A 163 14.50 10.05 5.25
CA HIS A 163 13.18 10.69 5.16
C HIS A 163 12.70 11.19 6.53
N ALA A 164 13.62 11.46 7.46
CA ALA A 164 13.29 11.76 8.86
C ALA A 164 12.31 12.94 9.00
N GLY A 165 12.36 13.91 8.08
CA GLY A 165 11.44 15.04 8.06
C GLY A 165 9.99 14.69 7.75
N GLU A 166 9.73 13.59 7.02
CA GLU A 166 8.37 13.12 6.71
C GLU A 166 7.74 12.37 7.89
N PHE A 167 8.59 11.79 8.75
CA PHE A 167 8.19 11.02 9.93
C PHE A 167 8.34 11.79 11.24
N ALA A 168 8.78 13.05 11.18
CA ALA A 168 8.89 13.90 12.35
C ALA A 168 7.50 14.26 12.88
N GLU A 169 7.26 14.04 14.17
CA GLU A 169 6.07 14.59 14.81
C GLU A 169 6.13 16.13 14.78
N PRO A 170 5.02 16.82 14.47
CA PRO A 170 4.98 18.28 14.51
C PRO A 170 5.38 18.79 15.89
N ALA A 171 6.20 19.84 15.93
CA ALA A 171 6.56 20.48 17.20
C ALA A 171 5.30 20.86 17.98
N ARG A 172 5.26 20.45 19.25
CA ARG A 172 4.13 20.69 20.14
C ARG A 172 4.49 21.77 21.15
N VAL A 173 3.56 22.69 21.38
CA VAL A 173 3.68 23.75 22.38
C VAL A 173 2.71 23.49 23.52
N ARG A 174 3.10 23.90 24.72
CA ARG A 174 2.22 24.03 25.87
C ARG A 174 2.18 25.49 26.29
N LEU A 175 0.99 26.08 26.33
CA LEU A 175 0.80 27.48 26.70
C LEU A 175 -0.35 27.64 27.68
N THR A 176 -0.28 28.73 28.44
CA THR A 176 -1.39 29.25 29.22
C THR A 176 -1.76 30.60 28.63
N HIS A 177 -3.06 30.87 28.46
CA HIS A 177 -3.55 32.13 27.91
C HIS A 177 -4.60 32.76 28.83
N VAL A 178 -4.72 34.08 28.72
CA VAL A 178 -5.76 34.87 29.38
C VAL A 178 -6.61 35.50 28.28
N TYR A 179 -7.88 35.14 28.23
CA TYR A 179 -8.79 35.57 27.17
C TYR A 179 -9.58 36.81 27.59
N PHE A 180 -9.75 37.76 26.67
CA PHE A 180 -10.59 38.94 26.87
C PHE A 180 -11.59 39.01 25.70
N ALA A 181 -12.87 38.81 25.99
CA ALA A 181 -13.93 38.73 24.99
C ALA A 181 -14.26 40.13 24.45
N ALA A 182 -13.80 40.44 23.23
CA ALA A 182 -14.06 41.72 22.58
C ALA A 182 -15.56 42.03 22.46
N ASP A 183 -16.40 41.02 22.18
CA ASP A 183 -17.85 41.18 22.05
C ASP A 183 -18.53 41.60 23.36
N ALA A 184 -17.98 41.21 24.52
CA ALA A 184 -18.52 41.55 25.83
C ALA A 184 -17.92 42.84 26.40
N ARG A 185 -16.63 43.08 26.16
CA ARG A 185 -15.86 44.19 26.75
C ARG A 185 -15.77 45.42 25.85
N GLY A 186 -16.00 45.28 24.55
CA GLY A 186 -15.84 46.34 23.54
C GLY A 186 -14.41 46.89 23.50
N GLU A 187 -14.28 48.20 23.30
CA GLU A 187 -13.01 48.94 23.24
C GLU A 187 -12.12 48.77 24.50
N ARG A 188 -12.69 48.33 25.63
CA ARG A 188 -11.93 48.10 26.87
C ARG A 188 -11.13 46.81 26.87
N ALA A 189 -11.44 45.86 25.99
CA ALA A 189 -10.79 44.54 25.98
C ALA A 189 -9.25 44.65 25.90
N ALA A 190 -8.75 45.50 25.01
CA ALA A 190 -7.31 45.70 24.82
C ALA A 190 -6.66 46.40 26.03
N THR A 191 -7.32 47.42 26.58
CA THR A 191 -6.84 48.16 27.76
C THR A 191 -6.79 47.26 29.01
N ASP A 192 -7.84 46.47 29.23
CA ASP A 192 -7.90 45.50 30.33
C ASP A 192 -6.82 44.43 30.20
N ALA A 193 -6.61 43.90 28.98
CA ALA A 193 -5.57 42.93 28.69
C ALA A 193 -4.16 43.47 28.97
N LEU A 194 -3.89 44.73 28.61
CA LEU A 194 -2.62 45.40 28.90
C LEU A 194 -2.40 45.60 30.40
N ALA A 195 -3.43 45.99 31.15
CA ALA A 195 -3.35 46.14 32.60
C ALA A 195 -3.02 44.81 33.27
N VAL A 196 -3.72 43.73 32.90
CA VAL A 196 -3.47 42.39 33.43
C VAL A 196 -2.10 41.86 33.01
N LEU A 197 -1.64 42.14 31.79
CA LEU A 197 -0.30 41.77 31.34
C LEU A 197 0.79 42.42 32.20
N GLY A 198 0.61 43.69 32.59
CA GLY A 198 1.53 44.39 33.49
C GLY A 198 1.64 43.72 34.87
N GLU A 199 0.54 43.20 35.40
CA GLU A 199 0.54 42.44 36.66
C GLU A 199 1.16 41.05 36.52
N LEU A 200 0.96 40.41 35.36
CA LEU A 200 1.44 39.06 35.08
C LEU A 200 2.93 39.02 34.68
N ALA A 201 3.54 40.14 34.30
CA ALA A 201 4.94 40.21 33.88
C ALA A 201 5.93 39.62 34.91
N SER A 202 5.56 39.64 36.19
CA SER A 202 6.33 39.06 37.31
C SER A 202 5.71 37.79 37.92
N ALA A 203 4.60 37.29 37.37
CA ALA A 203 3.86 36.14 37.90
C ALA A 203 4.02 34.88 37.03
N GLY A 204 3.98 33.70 37.65
CA GLY A 204 4.02 32.42 36.94
C GLY A 204 2.76 32.15 36.11
N SER A 205 2.83 31.15 35.22
CA SER A 205 1.75 30.81 34.28
C SER A 205 0.42 30.49 34.97
N GLU A 206 0.46 29.90 36.17
CA GLU A 206 -0.72 29.52 36.95
C GLU A 206 -1.56 30.73 37.41
N ALA A 207 -0.94 31.90 37.58
CA ALA A 207 -1.61 33.10 38.09
C ALA A 207 -2.56 33.76 37.07
N GLY A 208 -2.47 33.41 35.78
CA GLY A 208 -3.21 34.08 34.71
C GLY A 208 -4.62 33.54 34.47
N ALA A 209 -4.88 32.26 34.77
CA ALA A 209 -6.11 31.56 34.38
C ALA A 209 -7.40 32.23 34.88
N GLU A 210 -7.36 32.87 36.05
CA GLU A 210 -8.51 33.53 36.68
C GLU A 210 -8.59 35.04 36.39
N ARG A 211 -7.64 35.60 35.63
CA ARG A 211 -7.52 37.05 35.39
C ARG A 211 -8.21 37.54 34.12
N GLY A 212 -8.90 36.66 33.40
CA GLY A 212 -9.59 36.94 32.15
C GLY A 212 -11.02 36.41 32.12
N ASP A 213 -11.62 36.47 30.93
CA ASP A 213 -12.92 35.89 30.65
C ASP A 213 -12.82 34.37 30.41
N GLY A 214 -13.95 33.67 30.59
CA GLY A 214 -14.04 32.25 30.30
C GLY A 214 -13.82 31.96 28.82
N PHE A 215 -12.86 31.11 28.51
CA PHE A 215 -12.64 30.57 27.17
C PHE A 215 -13.17 29.13 27.07
N VAL A 216 -13.84 28.80 25.98
CA VAL A 216 -14.56 27.51 25.82
C VAL A 216 -13.66 26.29 26.01
N ARG A 217 -12.35 26.41 25.73
CA ARG A 217 -11.38 25.30 25.88
C ARG A 217 -10.49 25.39 27.12
N GLY A 218 -10.86 26.22 28.10
CA GLY A 218 -10.04 26.49 29.28
C GLY A 218 -8.90 27.47 28.98
N SER A 219 -8.00 27.66 29.94
CA SER A 219 -6.87 28.59 29.86
C SER A 219 -5.55 27.93 29.45
N GLU A 220 -5.51 26.59 29.37
CA GLU A 220 -4.33 25.82 28.99
C GLU A 220 -4.52 25.12 27.65
N PHE A 221 -3.47 25.12 26.83
CA PHE A 221 -3.47 24.42 25.55
C PHE A 221 -2.17 23.64 25.38
N THR A 222 -2.27 22.41 24.90
CA THR A 222 -1.13 21.61 24.45
C THR A 222 -1.43 21.03 23.07
N GLY A 223 -0.59 21.32 22.07
CA GLY A 223 -0.81 20.86 20.72
C GLY A 223 0.21 21.37 19.72
N SER A 224 0.06 20.91 18.47
CA SER A 224 0.84 21.37 17.32
C SER A 224 0.39 22.77 16.85
N ARG A 225 1.23 23.43 16.05
CA ARG A 225 0.91 24.70 15.39
C ARG A 225 -0.43 24.67 14.62
N ASN A 226 -0.72 23.56 13.93
CA ASN A 226 -1.97 23.42 13.16
C ASN A 226 -3.20 23.28 14.06
N GLU A 227 -3.07 22.62 15.20
CA GLU A 227 -4.13 22.58 16.22
C GLU A 227 -4.33 23.96 16.84
N LEU A 228 -3.24 24.66 17.16
CA LEU A 228 -3.28 26.00 17.71
C LEU A 228 -4.00 26.98 16.75
N ALA A 229 -3.66 26.94 15.46
CA ALA A 229 -4.28 27.77 14.43
C ALA A 229 -5.77 27.47 14.24
N ARG A 230 -6.21 26.22 14.42
CA ARG A 230 -7.63 25.86 14.36
C ARG A 230 -8.43 26.38 15.55
N VAL A 231 -7.80 26.53 16.72
CA VAL A 231 -8.48 26.98 17.95
C VAL A 231 -8.46 28.50 18.08
N PHE A 232 -7.30 29.13 17.89
CA PHE A 232 -7.08 30.56 18.16
C PHE A 232 -6.86 31.39 16.89
N GLY A 233 -6.77 30.75 15.73
CA GLY A 233 -6.51 31.41 14.46
C GLY A 233 -5.03 31.43 14.05
N PRO A 234 -4.75 31.64 12.75
CA PRO A 234 -3.39 31.58 12.20
C PRO A 234 -2.47 32.69 12.70
N GLY A 235 -3.02 33.87 13.01
CA GLY A 235 -2.26 35.00 13.57
C GLY A 235 -1.71 34.70 14.96
N PHE A 236 -2.55 34.18 15.85
CA PHE A 236 -2.15 33.75 17.19
C PHE A 236 -1.10 32.64 17.13
N ALA A 237 -1.29 31.63 16.28
CA ALA A 237 -0.31 30.56 16.12
C ALA A 237 1.07 31.08 15.65
N ALA A 238 1.08 31.99 14.67
CA ALA A 238 2.31 32.60 14.19
C ALA A 238 2.98 33.54 15.21
N ALA A 239 2.23 34.08 16.17
CA ALA A 239 2.77 34.87 17.28
C ALA A 239 3.40 33.97 18.35
N VAL A 240 2.76 32.86 18.70
CA VAL A 240 3.29 31.87 19.65
C VAL A 240 4.60 31.26 19.15
N ASP A 241 4.72 30.93 17.85
CA ASP A 241 5.97 30.41 17.29
C ASP A 241 7.17 31.37 17.45
N ARG A 242 6.91 32.67 17.58
CA ARG A 242 7.94 33.72 17.72
C ARG A 242 8.10 34.18 19.17
N ALA A 243 7.25 33.72 20.08
CA ALA A 243 7.26 34.13 21.47
C ALA A 243 8.42 33.45 22.22
N PRO A 244 9.13 34.19 23.10
CA PRO A 244 10.08 33.56 24.00
C PRO A 244 9.36 32.63 24.98
N GLU A 245 9.98 31.50 25.30
CA GLU A 245 9.42 30.56 26.27
C GLU A 245 9.26 31.20 27.66
N ARG A 246 8.28 30.72 28.43
CA ARG A 246 8.05 31.09 29.83
C ARG A 246 7.84 32.59 30.07
N THR A 247 7.32 33.29 29.09
CA THR A 247 7.05 34.74 29.16
C THR A 247 5.60 35.00 28.75
N TRP A 248 4.94 35.97 29.39
CA TRP A 248 3.64 36.46 28.95
C TRP A 248 3.83 37.41 27.75
N VAL A 249 3.05 37.19 26.68
CA VAL A 249 3.11 37.97 25.43
C VAL A 249 1.70 38.33 25.00
N GLY A 250 1.49 39.58 24.58
CA GLY A 250 0.23 40.06 24.03
C GLY A 250 0.01 41.56 24.28
N PRO A 251 -1.22 42.05 24.10
CA PRO A 251 -2.36 41.35 23.48
C PRO A 251 -2.07 40.93 22.02
N LEU A 252 -2.63 39.80 21.57
CA LEU A 252 -2.39 39.17 20.27
C LEU A 252 -3.66 39.08 19.43
#